data_AF-A0A1D6NCH1-F1
#
_entry.id   AF-A0A1D6NCH1-F1
#
_cell.length_a   1.000
_cell.length_b   1.000
_cell.length_c   1.000
_cell.angle_alpha   90.00
_cell.angle_beta   90.00
_cell.angle_gamma   90.00
#
_symmetry.space_group_name_H-M   'P 1'
#
loop_
_entity.id
_entity.type
_entity.pdbx_description
1 polymer ?
#
loop_
_entity_poly.entity_id
_entity_poly.type
_entity_poly.pdbx_seq_one_letter_code
_entity_poly.pdbx_strand_id
1 'polypeptide(L)'
;MCFMMDPTVGRDVCYVQFPQRFDGIDRSDRYANRNVVFFDVNMKGLDGLQGPVYVGTGCCFNRQALYGYGPPSLPALPKSSICSWCCCCCPKKKVERSEREINRDSRREDLESAIFNLREIDNYDEYERSMLISQMSFEKSFGLSSVFIESTLMENGGVPESANPSTLIKEAIHVISCGYEEKTEWGKEIGWIYGSVTEDILTGFKMHCRGWRSIYCMPVRPAFKGSAPINLSDRLHQVLRWALGSVEIFFSRHCPLWYGYGGGRLKWLQRLSYINTIVYPFTSLPLVAYCCLPAICLLTGKFIIPTLSNAATIWFLGLFMSIIVTSVLELRWSGIGIEDWWRNEQFWVIGGVSAHLFAVFQGILKMIAGLDTNFTVTAKATDDTEFGELYLFKWTTVLIPPTSILVLNLVGVVAGFSAALNSGYESWGPLFGKVFFAMWVIMHLYPFLKGLMGRQNRTPTIVVLWSVLLASVFSLLWVKIDPFVGGTETVNTNNCNTIIC
;
A
#
# COMPACT_ATOMS: atom_id res chain seq x y z
N MET A 1 -6.17 -7.92 -25.95
CA MET A 1 -6.58 -9.08 -26.76
C MET A 1 -5.50 -10.14 -26.87
N CYS A 2 -4.30 -9.85 -27.40
CA CYS A 2 -3.21 -10.83 -27.57
C CYS A 2 -3.03 -11.79 -26.38
N PHE A 3 -2.82 -11.26 -25.17
CA PHE A 3 -2.63 -12.10 -23.97
C PHE A 3 -3.85 -12.95 -23.58
N MET A 4 -5.07 -12.46 -23.81
CA MET A 4 -6.31 -13.16 -23.45
C MET A 4 -6.69 -14.22 -24.50
N MET A 5 -6.26 -14.04 -25.75
CA MET A 5 -6.56 -14.93 -26.87
C MET A 5 -5.51 -16.01 -27.08
N ASP A 6 -4.37 -15.94 -26.38
CA ASP A 6 -3.34 -16.97 -26.44
C ASP A 6 -3.86 -18.27 -25.78
N PRO A 7 -3.89 -19.40 -26.50
CA PRO A 7 -4.43 -20.66 -25.98
C PRO A 7 -3.60 -21.24 -24.83
N THR A 8 -2.33 -20.86 -24.70
CA THR A 8 -1.42 -21.35 -23.67
C THR A 8 -1.49 -20.51 -22.40
N VAL A 9 -1.42 -19.18 -22.52
CA VAL A 9 -1.38 -18.30 -21.34
C VAL A 9 -2.76 -17.75 -20.96
N GLY A 10 -3.63 -17.50 -21.94
CA GLY A 10 -4.87 -16.73 -21.77
C GLY A 10 -5.94 -17.42 -20.94
N ARG A 11 -5.95 -18.76 -20.90
CA ARG A 11 -6.92 -19.55 -20.12
C ARG A 11 -6.91 -19.23 -18.63
N ASP A 12 -5.74 -18.89 -18.08
CA ASP A 12 -5.57 -18.64 -16.65
C ASP A 12 -5.51 -17.15 -16.29
N VAL A 13 -5.72 -16.27 -17.27
CA VAL A 13 -5.58 -14.82 -17.08
C VAL A 13 -6.91 -14.23 -16.62
N CYS A 14 -6.93 -13.62 -15.44
CA CYS A 14 -8.09 -12.90 -14.94
C CYS A 14 -8.12 -11.43 -15.38
N TYR A 15 -6.97 -10.77 -15.48
CA TYR A 15 -6.89 -9.43 -16.03
C TYR A 15 -5.49 -9.10 -16.56
N VAL A 16 -5.45 -8.17 -17.51
CA VAL A 16 -4.20 -7.55 -17.99
C VAL A 16 -4.15 -6.11 -17.46
N GLN A 17 -3.17 -5.82 -16.61
CA GLN A 17 -2.91 -4.51 -16.02
C GLN A 17 -1.91 -3.73 -16.87
N PHE A 18 -2.21 -2.46 -17.12
CA PHE A 18 -1.33 -1.52 -17.81
C PHE A 18 -0.76 -0.48 -16.83
N PRO A 19 0.47 0.03 -17.06
CA PRO A 19 1.00 1.16 -16.28
C PRO A 19 0.13 2.39 -16.49
N GLN A 20 -0.34 2.99 -15.40
CA GLN A 20 -0.94 4.32 -15.45
C GLN A 20 0.17 5.36 -15.56
N ARG A 21 0.19 6.13 -16.64
CA ARG A 21 1.10 7.27 -16.80
C ARG A 21 0.34 8.57 -16.60
N PHE A 22 1.07 9.64 -16.32
CA PHE A 22 0.48 10.93 -16.01
C PHE A 22 1.10 12.04 -16.86
N ASP A 23 0.25 12.98 -17.28
CA ASP A 23 0.65 14.24 -17.94
C ASP A 23 0.48 15.42 -16.96
N GLY A 24 1.00 16.59 -17.34
CA GLY A 24 0.88 17.82 -16.53
C GLY A 24 1.77 17.85 -15.29
N ILE A 25 2.80 17.00 -15.23
CA ILE A 25 3.76 16.96 -14.12
C ILE A 25 4.87 17.97 -14.37
N ASP A 26 5.21 18.75 -13.34
CA ASP A 26 6.36 19.67 -13.38
C ASP A 26 7.64 18.96 -13.82
N ARG A 27 8.53 19.68 -14.53
CA ARG A 27 9.84 19.14 -14.95
C ARG A 27 10.64 18.64 -13.77
N SER A 28 10.51 19.33 -12.63
CA SER A 28 11.09 18.81 -11.43
C SER A 28 10.40 17.51 -11.05
N ASP A 29 9.07 17.40 -10.89
CA ASP A 29 8.31 16.28 -10.25
C ASP A 29 8.51 16.17 -8.72
N ARG A 30 8.58 17.33 -8.05
CA ARG A 30 8.89 17.46 -6.61
C ARG A 30 8.13 16.49 -5.68
N TYR A 31 6.94 16.06 -6.08
CA TYR A 31 6.06 15.21 -5.26
C TYR A 31 6.02 13.74 -5.72
N ALA A 32 6.95 13.34 -6.60
CA ALA A 32 7.08 11.98 -7.11
C ALA A 32 5.75 11.43 -7.67
N ASN A 33 4.98 12.27 -8.37
CA ASN A 33 3.66 11.94 -8.87
C ASN A 33 3.69 10.87 -9.96
N ARG A 34 4.81 10.71 -10.67
CA ARG A 34 4.96 9.67 -11.68
C ARG A 34 4.95 8.25 -11.09
N ASN A 35 5.34 8.10 -9.83
CA ASN A 35 5.41 6.82 -9.11
C ASN A 35 6.11 5.71 -9.93
N VAL A 36 7.21 6.05 -10.61
CA VAL A 36 7.89 5.16 -11.56
C VAL A 36 8.49 3.94 -10.89
N VAL A 37 8.97 4.04 -9.65
CA VAL A 37 9.55 2.89 -8.93
C VAL A 37 8.50 1.79 -8.73
N PHE A 38 7.28 2.16 -8.35
CA PHE A 38 6.18 1.22 -8.19
C PHE A 38 5.79 0.55 -9.52
N PHE A 39 5.60 1.32 -10.58
CA PHE A 39 5.15 0.79 -11.87
C PHE A 39 6.26 0.06 -12.66
N ASP A 40 7.51 0.54 -12.61
CA ASP A 40 8.59 0.07 -13.48
C ASP A 40 9.59 -0.85 -12.77
N VAL A 41 9.57 -0.96 -11.44
CA VAL A 41 10.35 -1.94 -10.68
C VAL A 41 9.43 -2.99 -10.07
N ASN A 42 8.54 -2.57 -9.17
CA ASN A 42 7.78 -3.49 -8.32
C ASN A 42 6.76 -4.29 -9.13
N MET A 43 5.90 -3.63 -9.94
CA MET A 43 4.89 -4.32 -10.74
C MET A 43 5.48 -5.31 -11.75
N LYS A 44 6.64 -5.01 -12.34
CA LYS A 44 7.37 -5.94 -13.22
C LYS A 44 7.92 -7.14 -12.44
N GLY A 45 8.42 -6.91 -11.22
CA GLY A 45 8.87 -7.99 -10.33
C GLY A 45 7.74 -8.95 -9.97
N LEU A 46 6.54 -8.42 -9.68
CA LEU A 46 5.35 -9.23 -9.35
C LEU A 46 4.79 -10.01 -10.54
N ASP A 47 4.97 -9.49 -11.76
CA ASP A 47 4.55 -10.16 -13.00
C ASP A 47 5.20 -11.54 -13.17
N GLY A 48 6.44 -11.70 -12.69
CA GLY A 48 7.14 -13.00 -12.68
C GLY A 48 6.56 -14.05 -11.72
N LEU A 49 5.70 -13.64 -10.78
CA LEU A 49 5.09 -14.53 -9.78
C LEU A 49 3.70 -15.00 -10.23
N GLN A 50 2.66 -14.31 -9.79
CA GLN A 50 1.26 -14.57 -10.14
C GLN A 50 0.62 -13.39 -10.88
N GLY A 51 1.39 -12.33 -11.11
CA GLY A 51 0.94 -11.13 -11.79
C GLY A 51 0.87 -9.89 -10.89
N PRO A 52 0.73 -8.71 -11.48
CA PRO A 52 0.57 -7.44 -10.78
C PRO A 52 -0.76 -7.41 -10.00
N VAL A 53 -0.84 -6.53 -9.00
CA VAL A 53 -2.11 -6.23 -8.32
C VAL A 53 -2.98 -5.30 -9.16
N TYR A 54 -4.29 -5.31 -8.93
CA TYR A 54 -5.21 -4.37 -9.56
C TYR A 54 -5.11 -2.99 -8.90
N VAL A 55 -4.90 -1.93 -9.69
CA VAL A 55 -4.71 -0.54 -9.20
C VAL A 55 -5.82 0.43 -9.59
N GLY A 56 -7.00 -0.08 -9.92
CA GLY A 56 -8.20 0.73 -10.17
C GLY A 56 -8.36 1.32 -11.57
N THR A 57 -7.43 1.07 -12.50
CA THR A 57 -7.44 1.67 -13.84
C THR A 57 -6.61 0.86 -14.84
N GLY A 58 -6.86 1.05 -16.14
CA GLY A 58 -6.07 0.46 -17.22
C GLY A 58 -6.06 -1.06 -17.18
N CYS A 59 -7.22 -1.68 -16.97
CA CYS A 59 -7.37 -3.13 -16.87
C CYS A 59 -8.40 -3.68 -17.84
N CYS A 60 -8.09 -4.85 -18.42
CA CYS A 60 -9.05 -5.66 -19.15
C CYS A 60 -9.33 -6.94 -18.35
N PHE A 61 -10.51 -7.04 -17.74
CA PHE A 61 -10.92 -8.17 -16.91
C PHE A 61 -11.58 -9.27 -17.72
N ASN A 62 -11.34 -10.52 -17.30
CA ASN A 62 -12.10 -11.68 -17.72
C ASN A 62 -13.45 -11.69 -16.98
N ARG A 63 -14.55 -11.72 -17.75
CA ARG A 63 -15.93 -11.71 -17.24
C ARG A 63 -16.17 -12.85 -16.24
N GLN A 64 -15.73 -14.06 -16.56
CA GLN A 64 -15.96 -15.24 -15.70
C GLN A 64 -15.17 -15.14 -14.39
N ALA A 65 -13.98 -14.54 -14.43
CA ALA A 65 -13.18 -14.34 -13.23
C ALA A 65 -13.82 -13.31 -12.28
N LEU A 66 -14.44 -12.24 -12.82
CA LEU A 66 -15.22 -11.26 -12.02
C LEU A 66 -16.47 -11.87 -11.39
N TYR A 67 -17.14 -12.79 -12.10
CA TYR A 67 -18.27 -13.55 -11.57
C TYR A 67 -17.89 -14.58 -10.52
N GLY A 68 -16.58 -14.78 -10.29
CA GLY A 68 -16.06 -15.57 -9.19
C GLY A 68 -15.86 -17.04 -9.47
N TYR A 69 -15.96 -17.45 -10.74
CA TYR A 69 -15.52 -18.77 -11.18
C TYR A 69 -14.00 -18.93 -11.02
N GLY A 70 -13.54 -20.16 -10.82
CA GLY A 70 -12.11 -20.51 -10.81
C GLY A 70 -11.54 -20.58 -12.24
N PRO A 71 -10.20 -20.59 -12.38
CA PRO A 71 -9.57 -20.76 -13.68
C PRO A 71 -9.91 -22.15 -14.25
N PRO A 72 -10.15 -22.25 -15.58
CA PRO A 72 -10.59 -23.48 -16.22
C PRO A 72 -9.54 -24.61 -16.20
N SER A 73 -8.27 -24.29 -15.94
CA SER A 73 -7.17 -25.26 -15.91
C SER A 73 -7.01 -25.98 -14.56
N LEU A 74 -7.56 -25.44 -13.46
CA LEU A 74 -7.37 -26.01 -12.15
C LEU A 74 -8.47 -27.04 -11.83
N PRO A 75 -8.11 -28.23 -11.30
CA PRO A 75 -9.11 -29.14 -10.74
C PRO A 75 -9.77 -28.49 -9.53
N ALA A 76 -11.06 -28.80 -9.34
CA ALA A 76 -11.86 -28.36 -8.20
C ALA A 76 -11.14 -28.66 -6.87
N LEU A 77 -11.32 -27.80 -5.87
CA LEU A 77 -10.70 -28.00 -4.57
C LEU A 77 -11.23 -29.28 -3.92
N PRO A 78 -10.37 -30.19 -3.41
CA PRO A 78 -10.86 -31.21 -2.49
C PRO A 78 -11.43 -30.50 -1.26
N LYS A 79 -12.65 -30.89 -0.86
CA LYS A 79 -13.30 -30.40 0.38
C LYS A 79 -12.30 -30.51 1.53
N SER A 80 -12.20 -29.46 2.34
CA SER A 80 -11.38 -29.45 3.55
C SER A 80 -11.89 -30.53 4.52
N SER A 81 -11.31 -31.73 4.44
CA SER A 81 -11.32 -32.66 5.55
C SER A 81 -10.38 -32.08 6.58
N ILE A 82 -10.94 -31.79 7.76
CA ILE A 82 -10.17 -31.72 8.99
C ILE A 82 -9.31 -32.98 9.02
N CYS A 83 -8.01 -32.79 9.00
CA CYS A 83 -7.04 -33.87 9.05
C CYS A 83 -7.12 -34.51 10.44
N SER A 84 -7.81 -35.65 10.54
CA SER A 84 -7.50 -36.65 11.55
C SER A 84 -6.70 -37.75 10.86
N TRP A 85 -5.47 -37.85 11.31
CA TRP A 85 -4.44 -38.80 10.94
C TRP A 85 -4.93 -40.26 10.99
N CYS A 86 -5.07 -40.95 9.85
CA CYS A 86 -4.69 -42.38 9.64
C CYS A 86 -5.18 -42.98 8.29
N CYS A 87 -4.33 -43.89 7.77
CA CYS A 87 -4.61 -45.04 6.89
C CYS A 87 -4.82 -44.89 5.36
N CYS A 88 -3.71 -45.14 4.66
CA CYS A 88 -3.46 -46.12 3.58
C CYS A 88 -4.61 -46.88 2.88
N CYS A 89 -4.43 -47.02 1.55
CA CYS A 89 -4.85 -48.10 0.61
C CYS A 89 -6.24 -48.04 -0.04
N CYS A 90 -6.29 -47.66 -1.34
CA CYS A 90 -6.96 -48.38 -2.44
C CYS A 90 -6.78 -47.67 -3.80
N PRO A 91 -6.40 -48.37 -4.90
CA PRO A 91 -6.29 -47.75 -6.23
C PRO A 91 -7.65 -47.79 -6.98
N LYS A 92 -8.15 -46.64 -7.44
CA LYS A 92 -9.33 -46.59 -8.33
C LYS A 92 -8.90 -46.46 -9.80
N LYS A 93 -9.50 -47.31 -10.66
CA LYS A 93 -9.36 -47.32 -12.13
C LYS A 93 -9.72 -45.95 -12.72
N LYS A 94 -8.86 -45.44 -13.62
CA LYS A 94 -9.16 -44.27 -14.47
C LYS A 94 -10.14 -44.70 -15.57
N VAL A 95 -11.27 -44.01 -15.65
CA VAL A 95 -12.13 -43.96 -16.84
C VAL A 95 -11.78 -42.66 -17.56
N GLU A 96 -11.39 -42.74 -18.84
CA GLU A 96 -11.13 -41.54 -19.66
C GLU A 96 -12.46 -40.84 -19.97
N ARG A 97 -12.59 -39.59 -19.49
CA ARG A 97 -13.68 -38.66 -19.80
C ARG A 97 -13.12 -37.48 -20.60
N SER A 98 -13.95 -36.89 -21.46
CA SER A 98 -13.54 -35.76 -22.31
C SER A 98 -13.30 -34.48 -21.50
N GLU A 99 -12.35 -33.62 -21.92
CA GLU A 99 -12.03 -32.35 -21.22
C GLU A 99 -13.26 -31.43 -21.02
N ARG A 100 -14.24 -31.49 -21.93
CA ARG A 100 -15.47 -30.69 -21.82
C ARG A 100 -16.40 -31.17 -20.71
N GLU A 101 -16.49 -32.49 -20.52
CA GLU A 101 -17.31 -33.08 -19.44
C GLU A 101 -16.64 -32.89 -18.08
N ILE A 102 -15.30 -33.01 -18.01
CA ILE A 102 -14.53 -32.76 -16.79
C ILE A 102 -14.69 -31.30 -16.34
N ASN A 103 -14.60 -30.34 -17.26
CA ASN A 103 -14.76 -28.91 -16.96
C ASN A 103 -16.21 -28.55 -16.54
N ARG A 104 -17.22 -29.25 -17.09
CA ARG A 104 -18.63 -29.05 -16.72
C ARG A 104 -18.93 -29.63 -15.33
N ASP A 105 -18.44 -30.83 -15.03
CA ASP A 105 -18.63 -31.48 -13.72
C ASP A 105 -17.81 -30.78 -12.61
N SER A 106 -16.58 -30.35 -12.89
CA SER A 106 -15.74 -29.65 -11.89
C SER A 106 -16.30 -28.30 -11.48
N ARG A 107 -16.92 -27.55 -12.42
CA ARG A 107 -17.60 -26.28 -12.13
C ARG A 107 -18.87 -26.49 -11.29
N ARG A 108 -19.55 -27.63 -11.44
CA ARG A 108 -20.69 -28.04 -10.60
C ARG A 108 -20.24 -28.40 -9.18
N GLU A 109 -19.05 -29.00 -9.03
CA GLU A 109 -18.48 -29.39 -7.73
C GLU A 109 -17.84 -28.22 -6.95
N ASP A 110 -17.15 -27.28 -7.62
CA ASP A 110 -16.67 -26.04 -6.98
C ASP A 110 -17.86 -25.20 -6.45
N LEU A 111 -19.00 -25.25 -7.15
CA LEU A 111 -20.28 -24.66 -6.75
C LEU A 111 -20.89 -25.38 -5.53
N GLU A 112 -20.83 -26.71 -5.45
CA GLU A 112 -21.29 -27.48 -4.28
C GLU A 112 -20.52 -27.19 -2.99
N SER A 113 -19.24 -26.81 -3.08
CA SER A 113 -18.43 -26.47 -1.91
C SER A 113 -18.89 -25.17 -1.20
N ALA A 114 -19.65 -24.31 -1.89
CA ALA A 114 -20.30 -23.13 -1.34
C ALA A 114 -21.68 -23.43 -0.68
N ILE A 115 -22.20 -24.66 -0.82
CA ILE A 115 -23.57 -25.07 -0.47
C ILE A 115 -23.64 -25.81 0.89
N PHE A 116 -22.77 -25.49 1.87
CA PHE A 116 -22.79 -26.23 3.15
C PHE A 116 -23.93 -25.84 4.13
N ASN A 117 -24.78 -24.86 3.83
CA ASN A 117 -25.72 -24.31 4.83
C ASN A 117 -27.22 -24.36 4.51
N LEU A 118 -27.70 -25.19 3.60
CA LEU A 118 -29.15 -25.32 3.35
C LEU A 118 -29.54 -26.78 3.14
N ARG A 119 -29.88 -27.47 4.23
CA ARG A 119 -30.54 -28.79 4.19
C ARG A 119 -31.88 -28.67 4.88
N GLU A 120 -32.96 -28.62 4.10
CA GLU A 120 -34.33 -28.96 4.51
C GLU A 120 -35.24 -28.94 3.28
N ILE A 121 -35.20 -30.00 2.47
CA ILE A 121 -36.21 -30.28 1.43
C ILE A 121 -36.27 -31.81 1.28
N ASP A 122 -37.26 -32.46 1.90
CA ASP A 122 -37.32 -33.92 2.06
C ASP A 122 -38.29 -34.63 1.08
N ASN A 123 -38.79 -33.95 0.05
CA ASN A 123 -39.85 -34.49 -0.84
C ASN A 123 -39.52 -34.53 -2.36
N TYR A 124 -38.25 -34.54 -2.76
CA TYR A 124 -37.86 -34.62 -4.18
C TYR A 124 -36.84 -35.74 -4.45
N ASP A 125 -36.88 -36.31 -5.65
CA ASP A 125 -35.87 -37.25 -6.15
C ASP A 125 -34.47 -36.62 -6.11
N GLU A 126 -33.43 -37.42 -5.84
CA GLU A 126 -32.07 -36.93 -5.58
C GLU A 126 -31.49 -36.09 -6.74
N TYR A 127 -31.86 -36.42 -7.98
CA TYR A 127 -31.49 -35.66 -9.18
C TYR A 127 -32.23 -34.31 -9.26
N GLU A 128 -33.54 -34.28 -9.05
CA GLU A 128 -34.35 -33.05 -9.05
C GLU A 128 -33.94 -32.12 -7.91
N ARG A 129 -33.66 -32.69 -6.73
CA ARG A 129 -33.09 -31.98 -5.58
C ARG A 129 -31.75 -31.35 -5.94
N SER A 130 -30.86 -32.06 -6.64
CA SER A 130 -29.56 -31.51 -7.06
C SER A 130 -29.69 -30.35 -8.07
N MET A 131 -30.68 -30.41 -8.97
CA MET A 131 -30.91 -29.39 -9.98
C MET A 131 -31.58 -28.15 -9.37
N LEU A 132 -32.56 -28.34 -8.49
CA LEU A 132 -33.21 -27.28 -7.72
C LEU A 132 -32.22 -26.59 -6.77
N ILE A 133 -31.40 -27.34 -6.05
CA ILE A 133 -30.34 -26.79 -5.19
C ILE A 133 -29.35 -25.97 -6.03
N SER A 134 -28.98 -26.44 -7.23
CA SER A 134 -28.11 -25.69 -8.14
C SER A 134 -28.76 -24.39 -8.59
N GLN A 135 -30.04 -24.41 -8.99
CA GLN A 135 -30.73 -23.20 -9.43
C GLN A 135 -30.92 -22.19 -8.30
N MET A 136 -31.36 -22.63 -7.13
CA MET A 136 -31.46 -21.78 -5.93
C MET A 136 -30.10 -21.19 -5.52
N SER A 137 -29.01 -21.93 -5.71
CA SER A 137 -27.65 -21.41 -5.46
C SER A 137 -27.27 -20.30 -6.44
N PHE A 138 -27.61 -20.43 -7.72
CA PHE A 138 -27.36 -19.39 -8.72
C PHE A 138 -28.20 -18.14 -8.45
N GLU A 139 -29.46 -18.30 -8.08
CA GLU A 139 -30.32 -17.17 -7.70
C GLU A 139 -29.80 -16.44 -6.46
N LYS A 140 -29.31 -17.19 -5.46
CA LYS A 140 -28.66 -16.60 -4.29
C LYS A 140 -27.36 -15.87 -4.65
N SER A 141 -26.56 -16.41 -5.57
CA SER A 141 -25.27 -15.81 -5.94
C SER A 141 -25.44 -14.59 -6.86
N PHE A 142 -26.23 -14.72 -7.93
CA PHE A 142 -26.32 -13.74 -9.02
C PHE A 142 -27.59 -12.90 -9.02
N GLY A 143 -28.60 -13.24 -8.21
CA GLY A 143 -29.88 -12.54 -8.13
C GLY A 143 -31.01 -13.26 -8.89
N LEU A 144 -32.20 -12.66 -8.88
CA LEU A 144 -33.45 -13.30 -9.34
C LEU A 144 -33.64 -13.31 -10.86
N SER A 145 -32.83 -12.58 -11.64
CA SER A 145 -33.00 -12.56 -13.10
C SER A 145 -32.44 -13.83 -13.74
N SER A 146 -33.35 -14.70 -14.20
CA SER A 146 -33.00 -15.93 -14.93
C SER A 146 -32.26 -15.66 -16.23
N VAL A 147 -32.60 -14.57 -16.93
CA VAL A 147 -31.94 -14.13 -18.16
C VAL A 147 -30.49 -13.73 -17.90
N PHE A 148 -30.23 -13.05 -16.79
CA PHE A 148 -28.87 -12.71 -16.39
C PHE A 148 -28.07 -13.95 -16.03
N ILE A 149 -28.63 -14.86 -15.23
CA ILE A 149 -27.99 -16.14 -14.88
C ILE A 149 -27.62 -16.92 -16.14
N GLU A 150 -28.55 -17.08 -17.09
CA GLU A 150 -28.30 -17.77 -18.36
C GLU A 150 -27.16 -17.11 -19.14
N SER A 151 -27.14 -15.77 -19.21
CA SER A 151 -26.04 -15.03 -19.85
C SER A 151 -24.68 -15.27 -19.20
N THR A 152 -24.63 -15.49 -17.88
CA THR A 152 -23.36 -15.80 -17.19
C THR A 152 -22.82 -17.19 -17.50
N LEU A 153 -23.71 -18.16 -17.78
CA LEU A 153 -23.35 -19.53 -18.13
C LEU A 153 -22.79 -19.66 -19.56
N MET A 154 -23.00 -18.65 -20.40
CA MET A 154 -22.46 -18.59 -21.76
C MET A 154 -20.97 -18.17 -21.75
N GLU A 155 -20.06 -19.14 -21.84
CA GLU A 155 -18.61 -18.91 -21.79
C GLU A 155 -18.08 -18.04 -22.95
N ASN A 156 -18.61 -18.24 -24.16
CA ASN A 156 -18.25 -17.43 -25.33
C ASN A 156 -18.91 -16.04 -25.33
N GLY A 157 -19.74 -15.74 -24.33
CA GLY A 157 -20.54 -14.53 -24.26
C GLY A 157 -21.64 -14.48 -25.33
N GLY A 158 -22.09 -13.27 -25.64
CA GLY A 158 -23.22 -13.02 -26.53
C GLY A 158 -24.56 -12.96 -25.80
N VAL A 159 -25.62 -12.95 -26.60
CA VAL A 159 -27.02 -13.01 -26.14
C VAL A 159 -27.62 -14.35 -26.58
N PRO A 160 -28.49 -14.99 -25.78
CA PRO A 160 -29.21 -16.17 -26.21
C PRO A 160 -30.00 -15.90 -27.50
N GLU A 161 -30.03 -16.86 -28.44
CA GLU A 161 -30.75 -16.70 -29.72
C GLU A 161 -32.26 -16.47 -29.54
N SER A 162 -32.81 -16.86 -28.39
CA SER A 162 -34.22 -16.68 -28.01
C SER A 162 -34.55 -15.28 -27.44
N ALA A 163 -33.56 -14.39 -27.31
CA ALA A 163 -33.74 -13.12 -26.61
C ALA A 163 -34.38 -12.03 -27.49
N ASN A 164 -35.52 -11.48 -27.04
CA ASN A 164 -36.16 -10.33 -27.67
C ASN A 164 -35.55 -9.01 -27.13
N PRO A 165 -35.12 -8.06 -27.99
CA PRO A 165 -34.57 -6.77 -27.58
C PRO A 165 -35.44 -5.99 -26.58
N SER A 166 -36.76 -6.00 -26.73
CA SER A 166 -37.68 -5.31 -25.81
C SER A 166 -37.65 -5.93 -24.41
N THR A 167 -37.63 -7.26 -24.35
CA THR A 167 -37.49 -8.01 -23.09
C THR A 167 -36.11 -7.77 -22.47
N LEU A 168 -35.04 -7.74 -23.27
CA LEU A 168 -33.68 -7.45 -22.78
C LEU A 168 -33.57 -6.07 -22.12
N ILE A 169 -34.23 -5.05 -22.68
CA ILE A 169 -34.25 -3.72 -22.06
C ILE A 169 -34.97 -3.76 -20.71
N LYS A 170 -36.12 -4.47 -20.64
CA LYS A 170 -36.86 -4.63 -19.38
C LYS A 170 -36.05 -5.38 -18.31
N GLU A 171 -35.37 -6.45 -18.71
CA GLU A 171 -34.47 -7.20 -17.82
C GLU A 171 -33.26 -6.35 -17.39
N ALA A 172 -32.67 -5.58 -18.30
CA ALA A 172 -31.58 -4.67 -17.94
C ALA A 172 -32.03 -3.64 -16.89
N ILE A 173 -33.24 -3.07 -17.02
CA ILE A 173 -33.84 -2.17 -16.01
C ILE A 173 -34.03 -2.88 -14.68
N HIS A 174 -34.44 -4.16 -14.69
CA HIS A 174 -34.59 -4.95 -13.47
C HIS A 174 -33.26 -5.22 -12.78
N VAL A 175 -32.22 -5.61 -13.52
CA VAL A 175 -30.89 -5.95 -12.97
C VAL A 175 -30.17 -4.73 -12.37
N ILE A 176 -30.45 -3.52 -12.85
CA ILE A 176 -29.89 -2.28 -12.28
C ILE A 176 -30.76 -1.67 -11.16
N SER A 177 -31.80 -2.37 -10.72
CA SER A 177 -32.67 -1.87 -9.66
C SER A 177 -31.96 -1.83 -8.30
N CYS A 178 -32.32 -0.88 -7.45
CA CYS A 178 -31.66 -0.66 -6.16
C CYS A 178 -31.72 -1.86 -5.20
N GLY A 179 -32.74 -2.71 -5.33
CA GLY A 179 -32.91 -3.92 -4.52
C GLY A 179 -32.27 -5.17 -5.10
N TYR A 180 -31.63 -5.10 -6.28
CA TYR A 180 -31.14 -6.29 -6.97
C TYR A 180 -30.04 -7.01 -6.20
N GLU A 181 -29.17 -6.26 -5.52
CA GLU A 181 -28.07 -6.81 -4.74
C GLU A 181 -28.50 -7.28 -3.33
N GLU A 182 -29.76 -7.06 -2.95
CA GLU A 182 -30.26 -7.44 -1.64
C GLU A 182 -30.27 -8.97 -1.47
N LYS A 183 -29.66 -9.47 -0.40
CA LYS A 183 -29.52 -10.91 -0.09
C LYS A 183 -28.74 -11.74 -1.14
N THR A 184 -28.09 -11.08 -2.10
CA THR A 184 -27.18 -11.74 -3.05
C THR A 184 -25.73 -11.78 -2.54
N GLU A 185 -24.86 -12.45 -3.28
CA GLU A 185 -23.40 -12.49 -3.03
C GLU A 185 -22.62 -11.39 -3.79
N TRP A 186 -23.31 -10.52 -4.53
CA TRP A 186 -22.72 -9.32 -5.14
C TRP A 186 -22.06 -8.45 -4.08
N GLY A 187 -20.83 -8.00 -4.38
CA GLY A 187 -20.03 -7.19 -3.47
C GLY A 187 -19.37 -7.95 -2.33
N LYS A 188 -19.92 -9.09 -1.90
CA LYS A 188 -19.39 -9.88 -0.78
C LYS A 188 -18.34 -10.87 -1.25
N GLU A 189 -18.68 -11.64 -2.29
CA GLU A 189 -17.82 -12.67 -2.87
C GLU A 189 -17.73 -12.54 -4.39
N ILE A 190 -18.67 -11.85 -5.04
CA ILE A 190 -18.78 -11.70 -6.51
C ILE A 190 -18.65 -10.23 -6.90
N GLY A 191 -17.98 -9.95 -8.02
CA GLY A 191 -17.77 -8.59 -8.52
C GLY A 191 -16.67 -7.84 -7.76
N TRP A 192 -16.83 -6.52 -7.66
CA TRP A 192 -15.96 -5.66 -6.85
C TRP A 192 -16.27 -5.86 -5.39
N ILE A 193 -15.25 -6.09 -4.56
CA ILE A 193 -15.46 -6.44 -3.15
C ILE A 193 -15.72 -5.20 -2.31
N TYR A 194 -16.87 -5.17 -1.64
CA TYR A 194 -17.34 -4.06 -0.80
C TYR A 194 -16.64 -4.03 0.56
N GLY A 195 -16.67 -2.86 1.20
CA GLY A 195 -16.27 -2.69 2.60
C GLY A 195 -14.87 -2.13 2.84
N SER A 196 -14.13 -1.78 1.79
CA SER A 196 -12.87 -1.02 1.91
C SER A 196 -12.82 0.12 0.91
N VAL A 197 -12.22 1.25 1.30
CA VAL A 197 -11.92 2.37 0.39
C VAL A 197 -10.99 1.95 -0.77
N THR A 198 -10.21 0.88 -0.60
CA THR A 198 -9.31 0.30 -1.62
C THR A 198 -9.84 -1.06 -2.09
N GLU A 199 -11.06 -1.06 -2.64
CA GLU A 199 -11.70 -2.25 -3.23
C GLU A 199 -10.92 -2.83 -4.41
N ASP A 200 -10.08 -2.02 -5.08
CA ASP A 200 -9.26 -2.42 -6.22
C ASP A 200 -8.27 -3.54 -5.87
N ILE A 201 -7.38 -3.29 -4.91
CA ILE A 201 -6.40 -4.29 -4.47
C ILE A 201 -7.10 -5.50 -3.86
N LEU A 202 -8.19 -5.30 -3.11
CA LEU A 202 -8.96 -6.36 -2.48
C LEU A 202 -9.59 -7.30 -3.50
N THR A 203 -10.18 -6.76 -4.56
CA THR A 203 -10.77 -7.53 -5.67
C THR A 203 -9.68 -8.35 -6.36
N GLY A 204 -8.54 -7.73 -6.69
CA GLY A 204 -7.40 -8.44 -7.30
C GLY A 204 -6.88 -9.58 -6.41
N PHE A 205 -6.72 -9.33 -5.11
CA PHE A 205 -6.29 -10.32 -4.12
C PHE A 205 -7.24 -11.51 -4.05
N LYS A 206 -8.54 -11.27 -4.02
CA LYS A 206 -9.58 -12.31 -3.99
C LYS A 206 -9.53 -13.19 -5.24
N MET A 207 -9.34 -12.59 -6.43
CA MET A 207 -9.20 -13.34 -7.68
C MET A 207 -7.92 -14.21 -7.67
N HIS A 208 -6.78 -13.67 -7.24
CA HIS A 208 -5.54 -14.45 -7.12
C HIS A 208 -5.65 -15.59 -6.11
N CYS A 209 -6.37 -15.41 -5.01
CA CYS A 209 -6.64 -16.50 -4.06
C CYS A 209 -7.45 -17.65 -4.68
N ARG A 210 -8.27 -17.40 -5.69
CA ARG A 210 -8.99 -18.45 -6.44
C ARG A 210 -8.09 -19.23 -7.42
N GLY A 211 -6.84 -18.79 -7.61
CA GLY A 211 -5.85 -19.40 -8.49
C GLY A 211 -5.67 -18.71 -9.83
N TRP A 212 -6.35 -17.58 -10.07
CA TRP A 212 -6.15 -16.80 -11.28
C TRP A 212 -4.77 -16.13 -11.33
N ARG A 213 -4.28 -15.89 -12.53
CA ARG A 213 -3.06 -15.13 -12.83
C ARG A 213 -3.42 -13.80 -13.48
N SER A 214 -2.70 -12.72 -13.17
CA SER A 214 -2.76 -11.47 -13.94
C SER A 214 -1.50 -11.27 -14.77
N ILE A 215 -1.54 -10.37 -15.75
CA ILE A 215 -0.40 -10.03 -16.60
C ILE A 215 -0.15 -8.52 -16.55
N TYR A 216 1.12 -8.12 -16.50
CA TYR A 216 1.53 -6.73 -16.62
C TYR A 216 2.03 -6.40 -18.03
N CYS A 217 1.30 -5.53 -18.76
CA CYS A 217 1.67 -5.16 -20.12
C CYS A 217 2.18 -3.72 -20.18
N MET A 218 3.44 -3.54 -20.60
CA MET A 218 4.07 -2.23 -20.78
C MET A 218 4.34 -1.93 -22.27
N PRO A 219 3.38 -1.34 -23.00
CA PRO A 219 3.61 -0.92 -24.39
C PRO A 219 4.60 0.24 -24.47
N VAL A 220 5.30 0.35 -25.61
CA VAL A 220 6.29 1.43 -25.88
C VAL A 220 5.65 2.82 -25.74
N ARG A 221 4.44 3.00 -26.26
CA ARG A 221 3.63 4.19 -26.04
C ARG A 221 2.74 3.96 -24.82
N PRO A 222 2.67 4.88 -23.85
CA PRO A 222 1.70 4.82 -22.77
C PRO A 222 0.28 4.66 -23.32
N ALA A 223 -0.35 3.52 -23.04
CA ALA A 223 -1.72 3.23 -23.49
C ALA A 223 -2.76 4.00 -22.67
N PHE A 224 -2.48 4.23 -21.39
CA PHE A 224 -3.35 4.96 -20.48
C PHE A 224 -2.59 6.13 -19.85
N LYS A 225 -3.13 7.33 -20.06
CA LYS A 225 -2.64 8.58 -19.46
C LYS A 225 -3.76 9.27 -18.70
N GLY A 226 -3.44 9.81 -17.54
CA GLY A 226 -4.34 10.65 -16.76
C GLY A 226 -3.67 11.93 -16.25
N SER A 227 -4.45 12.80 -15.64
CA SER A 227 -3.92 13.99 -14.96
C SER A 227 -3.47 13.63 -13.54
N ALA A 228 -2.29 14.08 -13.14
CA ALA A 228 -1.79 13.92 -11.77
C ALA A 228 -2.26 15.05 -10.84
N PRO A 229 -2.36 14.81 -9.52
CA PRO A 229 -2.56 15.88 -8.55
C PRO A 229 -1.47 16.94 -8.65
N ILE A 230 -1.87 18.21 -8.68
CA ILE A 230 -0.98 19.33 -8.96
C ILE A 230 -0.29 19.85 -7.69
N ASN A 231 -0.99 19.84 -6.55
CA ASN A 231 -0.46 20.33 -5.27
C ASN A 231 -0.18 19.19 -4.26
N LEU A 232 0.63 19.49 -3.24
CA LEU A 232 1.05 18.52 -2.22
C LEU A 232 -0.12 18.03 -1.37
N SER A 233 -1.05 18.92 -1.02
CA SER A 233 -2.17 18.59 -0.13
C SER A 233 -3.06 17.51 -0.75
N ASP A 234 -3.42 17.68 -2.02
CA ASP A 234 -4.27 16.73 -2.75
C ASP A 234 -3.54 15.39 -2.93
N ARG A 235 -2.23 15.44 -3.19
CA ARG A 235 -1.39 14.24 -3.25
C ARG A 235 -1.34 13.50 -1.91
N LEU A 236 -1.17 14.20 -0.79
CA LEU A 236 -1.18 13.58 0.54
C LEU A 236 -2.56 13.04 0.93
N HIS A 237 -3.64 13.72 0.57
CA HIS A 237 -4.99 13.19 0.76
C HIS A 237 -5.22 11.92 -0.08
N GLN A 238 -4.69 11.86 -1.30
CA GLN A 238 -4.73 10.62 -2.09
C GLN A 238 -3.99 9.47 -1.40
N VAL A 239 -2.78 9.72 -0.90
CA VAL A 239 -1.99 8.71 -0.16
C VAL A 239 -2.67 8.31 1.14
N LEU A 240 -3.30 9.26 1.84
CA LEU A 240 -4.09 9.00 3.04
C LEU A 240 -5.23 8.01 2.75
N ARG A 241 -5.95 8.19 1.63
CA ARG A 241 -7.02 7.26 1.23
C ARG A 241 -6.50 5.85 0.96
N TRP A 242 -5.35 5.73 0.28
CA TRP A 242 -4.72 4.43 0.04
C TRP A 242 -4.30 3.75 1.35
N ALA A 243 -3.67 4.50 2.24
CA ALA A 243 -3.23 3.98 3.53
C ALA A 243 -4.41 3.57 4.41
N LEU A 244 -5.50 4.35 4.42
CA LEU A 244 -6.71 4.04 5.17
C LEU A 244 -7.36 2.76 4.66
N GLY A 245 -7.56 2.62 3.33
CA GLY A 245 -8.12 1.40 2.76
C GLY A 245 -7.25 0.16 3.04
N SER A 246 -5.93 0.32 2.98
CA SER A 246 -4.98 -0.74 3.37
C SER A 246 -5.14 -1.17 4.82
N VAL A 247 -5.29 -0.22 5.76
CA VAL A 247 -5.53 -0.51 7.18
C VAL A 247 -6.91 -1.16 7.39
N GLU A 248 -7.94 -0.74 6.66
CA GLU A 248 -9.26 -1.39 6.69
C GLU A 248 -9.18 -2.84 6.22
N ILE A 249 -8.47 -3.13 5.12
CA ILE A 249 -8.27 -4.50 4.64
C ILE A 249 -7.54 -5.33 5.69
N PHE A 250 -6.51 -4.77 6.33
CA PHE A 250 -5.76 -5.46 7.38
C PHE A 250 -6.64 -5.91 8.55
N PHE A 251 -7.56 -5.06 8.99
CA PHE A 251 -8.49 -5.39 10.08
C PHE A 251 -9.77 -6.11 9.63
N SER A 252 -10.00 -6.23 8.33
CA SER A 252 -11.13 -6.96 7.77
C SER A 252 -10.95 -8.49 7.81
N ARG A 253 -12.02 -9.22 7.46
CA ARG A 253 -11.98 -10.68 7.24
C ARG A 253 -10.96 -11.08 6.14
N HIS A 254 -10.65 -10.18 5.21
CA HIS A 254 -9.86 -10.46 4.02
C HIS A 254 -8.35 -10.19 4.18
N CYS A 255 -7.84 -10.16 5.42
CA CYS A 255 -6.41 -9.93 5.65
C CYS A 255 -5.54 -11.08 5.10
N PRO A 256 -4.51 -10.81 4.28
CA PRO A 256 -3.64 -11.84 3.70
C PRO A 256 -2.91 -12.74 4.70
N LEU A 257 -2.81 -12.33 5.98
CA LEU A 257 -2.18 -13.09 7.06
C LEU A 257 -2.95 -14.36 7.44
N TRP A 258 -4.28 -14.33 7.37
CA TRP A 258 -5.13 -15.47 7.75
C TRP A 258 -6.14 -15.88 6.67
N TYR A 259 -6.40 -15.01 5.70
CA TYR A 259 -7.34 -15.29 4.61
C TYR A 259 -6.72 -16.10 3.46
N GLY A 260 -7.52 -16.93 2.81
CA GLY A 260 -7.15 -17.58 1.54
C GLY A 260 -6.05 -18.65 1.67
N TYR A 261 -5.90 -19.29 2.83
CA TYR A 261 -5.02 -20.45 3.01
C TYR A 261 -5.65 -21.76 2.51
N GLY A 262 -6.99 -21.80 2.37
CA GLY A 262 -7.69 -22.95 1.82
C GLY A 262 -7.25 -23.21 0.37
N GLY A 263 -6.82 -24.44 0.08
CA GLY A 263 -6.55 -24.88 -1.28
C GLY A 263 -5.20 -24.49 -1.90
N GLY A 264 -4.37 -23.69 -1.23
CA GLY A 264 -2.98 -23.44 -1.64
C GLY A 264 -2.77 -22.78 -3.00
N ARG A 265 -3.80 -22.16 -3.60
CA ARG A 265 -3.76 -21.59 -4.96
C ARG A 265 -3.07 -20.23 -5.08
N LEU A 266 -2.70 -19.61 -3.95
CA LEU A 266 -1.92 -18.36 -3.91
C LEU A 266 -0.45 -18.68 -3.61
N LYS A 267 0.47 -18.27 -4.50
CA LYS A 267 1.91 -18.49 -4.31
C LYS A 267 2.40 -17.77 -3.04
N TRP A 268 3.33 -18.38 -2.32
CA TRP A 268 3.83 -17.84 -1.04
C TRP A 268 4.50 -16.46 -1.21
N LEU A 269 5.31 -16.25 -2.26
CA LEU A 269 5.91 -14.94 -2.56
C LEU A 269 4.85 -13.90 -2.93
N GLN A 270 3.79 -14.31 -3.64
CA GLN A 270 2.67 -13.42 -3.95
C GLN A 270 1.94 -13.02 -2.67
N ARG A 271 1.72 -13.97 -1.75
CA ARG A 271 1.15 -13.68 -0.43
C ARG A 271 2.02 -12.70 0.35
N LEU A 272 3.34 -12.89 0.34
CA LEU A 272 4.27 -11.98 1.01
C LEU A 272 4.19 -10.57 0.42
N SER A 273 4.07 -10.45 -0.91
CA SER A 273 3.83 -9.18 -1.58
C SER A 273 2.52 -8.52 -1.12
N TYR A 274 1.42 -9.28 -1.08
CA TYR A 274 0.15 -8.76 -0.57
C TYR A 274 0.23 -8.34 0.90
N ILE A 275 0.91 -9.11 1.76
CA ILE A 275 1.14 -8.72 3.15
C ILE A 275 1.88 -7.38 3.18
N ASN A 276 2.98 -7.24 2.44
CA ASN A 276 3.74 -6.00 2.34
C ASN A 276 2.86 -4.81 1.90
N THR A 277 2.04 -4.99 0.86
CA THR A 277 1.14 -3.94 0.36
C THR A 277 -0.03 -3.63 1.30
N ILE A 278 -0.40 -4.52 2.23
CA ILE A 278 -1.46 -4.26 3.21
C ILE A 278 -0.92 -3.65 4.51
N VAL A 279 0.29 -4.04 4.95
CA VAL A 279 0.85 -3.58 6.23
C VAL A 279 1.80 -2.38 6.11
N TYR A 280 2.10 -1.90 4.89
CA TYR A 280 3.01 -0.77 4.71
C TYR A 280 2.67 0.47 5.54
N PRO A 281 1.41 0.87 5.81
CA PRO A 281 1.13 2.08 6.59
C PRO A 281 1.64 1.97 8.03
N PHE A 282 1.67 0.75 8.62
CA PHE A 282 2.13 0.54 9.99
C PHE A 282 3.62 0.84 10.18
N THR A 283 4.41 0.85 9.10
CA THR A 283 5.82 1.29 9.14
C THR A 283 5.98 2.75 9.54
N SER A 284 4.90 3.55 9.46
CA SER A 284 4.89 4.95 9.91
C SER A 284 5.16 5.11 11.41
N LEU A 285 4.67 4.18 12.25
CA LEU A 285 4.85 4.24 13.70
C LEU A 285 6.33 4.21 14.12
N PRO A 286 7.12 3.17 13.73
CA PRO A 286 8.55 3.17 14.02
C PRO A 286 9.30 4.25 13.25
N LEU A 287 8.87 4.63 12.04
CA LEU A 287 9.53 5.68 11.26
C LEU A 287 9.44 7.05 11.94
N VAL A 288 8.29 7.41 12.50
CA VAL A 288 8.11 8.69 13.22
C VAL A 288 9.00 8.72 14.46
N ALA A 289 9.05 7.62 15.23
CA ALA A 289 9.98 7.50 16.34
C ALA A 289 11.43 7.67 15.86
N TYR A 290 11.81 6.94 14.80
CA TYR A 290 13.14 6.99 14.21
C TYR A 290 13.56 8.39 13.76
N CYS A 291 12.67 9.15 13.11
CA CYS A 291 12.95 10.52 12.67
C CYS A 291 13.05 11.53 13.83
N CYS A 292 12.47 11.23 15.00
CA CYS A 292 12.58 12.05 16.21
C CYS A 292 13.86 11.75 17.03
N LEU A 293 14.39 10.52 16.95
CA LEU A 293 15.53 10.08 17.76
C LEU A 293 16.79 10.97 17.61
N PRO A 294 17.23 11.39 16.40
CA PRO A 294 18.42 12.22 16.26
C PRO A 294 18.32 13.54 17.01
N ALA A 295 17.16 14.20 16.92
CA ALA A 295 16.90 15.45 17.63
C ALA A 295 16.93 15.26 19.15
N ILE A 296 16.30 14.20 19.66
CA ILE A 296 16.34 13.87 21.10
C ILE A 296 17.78 13.60 21.55
N CYS A 297 18.58 12.88 20.76
CA CYS A 297 19.99 12.60 21.07
C CYS A 297 20.87 13.87 21.08
N LEU A 298 20.54 14.83 20.21
CA LEU A 298 21.22 16.13 20.16
C LEU A 298 20.85 16.99 21.37
N LEU A 299 19.57 17.04 21.75
CA LEU A 299 19.08 17.87 22.85
C LEU A 299 19.42 17.31 24.24
N THR A 300 19.35 15.99 24.42
CA THR A 300 19.59 15.35 25.73
C THR A 300 21.05 15.01 25.98
N GLY A 301 21.92 15.13 24.97
CA GLY A 301 23.32 14.72 25.05
C GLY A 301 23.54 13.20 25.06
N LYS A 302 22.52 12.38 25.33
CA LYS A 302 22.63 10.92 25.34
C LYS A 302 22.75 10.38 23.91
N PHE A 303 23.79 9.59 23.64
CA PHE A 303 23.98 8.94 22.34
C PHE A 303 23.57 7.48 22.45
N ILE A 304 22.74 7.02 21.51
CA ILE A 304 22.17 5.65 21.54
C ILE A 304 23.21 4.60 21.16
N ILE A 305 24.16 4.95 20.30
CA ILE A 305 25.19 4.03 19.82
C ILE A 305 26.47 4.24 20.67
N PRO A 306 27.00 3.23 21.37
CA PRO A 306 28.30 3.38 22.03
C PRO A 306 29.41 3.62 20.99
N THR A 307 30.58 4.09 21.42
CA THR A 307 31.73 4.23 20.52
C THR A 307 31.99 2.91 19.78
N LEU A 308 31.93 2.97 18.44
CA LEU A 308 31.98 1.77 17.61
C LEU A 308 33.34 1.09 17.76
N SER A 309 33.35 -0.18 18.13
CA SER A 309 34.54 -1.02 18.04
C SER A 309 34.95 -1.21 16.58
N ASN A 310 36.20 -1.63 16.32
CA ASN A 310 36.66 -1.93 14.95
C ASN A 310 35.73 -2.90 14.22
N ALA A 311 35.20 -3.91 14.91
CA ALA A 311 34.23 -4.85 14.35
C ALA A 311 32.89 -4.17 14.02
N ALA A 312 32.35 -3.35 14.93
CA ALA A 312 31.09 -2.64 14.70
C ALA A 312 31.17 -1.66 13.52
N THR A 313 32.31 -0.98 13.36
CA THR A 313 32.56 -0.10 12.21
C THR A 313 32.56 -0.87 10.89
N ILE A 314 33.16 -2.06 10.83
CA ILE A 314 33.15 -2.91 9.62
C ILE A 314 31.72 -3.32 9.27
N TRP A 315 30.92 -3.76 10.26
CA TRP A 315 29.52 -4.11 10.03
C TRP A 315 28.70 -2.91 9.54
N PHE A 316 28.90 -1.74 10.14
CA PHE A 316 28.23 -0.51 9.74
C PHE A 316 28.59 -0.13 8.29
N LEU A 317 29.88 -0.11 7.95
CA LEU A 317 30.34 0.19 6.58
C LEU A 317 29.82 -0.84 5.58
N GLY A 318 29.87 -2.13 5.94
CA GLY A 318 29.35 -3.23 5.12
C GLY A 318 27.87 -3.08 4.80
N LEU A 319 27.06 -2.69 5.79
CA LEU A 319 25.63 -2.42 5.60
C LEU A 319 25.40 -1.26 4.63
N PHE A 320 26.06 -0.11 4.83
CA PHE A 320 25.91 1.05 3.93
C PHE A 320 26.33 0.73 2.50
N MET A 321 27.48 0.06 2.33
CA MET A 321 27.94 -0.37 1.02
C MET A 321 26.97 -1.35 0.36
N SER A 322 26.43 -2.31 1.12
CA SER A 322 25.44 -3.26 0.63
C SER A 322 24.18 -2.56 0.13
N ILE A 323 23.66 -1.58 0.88
CA ILE A 323 22.47 -0.82 0.48
C ILE A 323 22.74 -0.07 -0.82
N ILE A 324 23.85 0.68 -0.89
CA ILE A 324 24.22 1.48 -2.07
C ILE A 324 24.39 0.59 -3.31
N VAL A 325 25.14 -0.51 -3.19
CA VAL A 325 25.36 -1.45 -4.31
C VAL A 325 24.05 -2.08 -4.76
N THR A 326 23.17 -2.46 -3.83
CA THR A 326 21.87 -3.05 -4.15
C THR A 326 20.99 -2.05 -4.91
N SER A 327 20.91 -0.79 -4.44
CA SER A 327 20.16 0.26 -5.14
C SER A 327 20.72 0.54 -6.54
N VAL A 328 22.05 0.59 -6.70
CA VAL A 328 22.67 0.80 -8.02
C VAL A 328 22.36 -0.36 -8.97
N LEU A 329 22.39 -1.61 -8.48
CA LEU A 329 22.03 -2.78 -9.28
C LEU A 329 20.54 -2.76 -9.67
N GLU A 330 19.66 -2.36 -8.75
CA GLU A 330 18.22 -2.22 -9.02
C GLU A 330 17.91 -1.17 -10.08
N LEU A 331 18.57 -0.01 -10.00
CA LEU A 331 18.42 1.07 -10.98
C LEU A 331 18.97 0.68 -12.35
N ARG A 332 20.05 -0.11 -12.39
CA ARG A 332 20.68 -0.53 -13.65
C ARG A 332 19.74 -1.35 -14.53
N TRP A 333 19.00 -2.31 -13.97
CA TRP A 333 18.10 -3.15 -14.78
C TRP A 333 16.76 -2.49 -15.04
N SER A 334 16.27 -1.64 -14.14
CA SER A 334 14.99 -0.96 -14.27
C SER A 334 15.05 0.25 -15.22
N GLY A 335 16.23 0.86 -15.39
CA GLY A 335 16.42 2.04 -16.24
C GLY A 335 15.87 3.33 -15.63
N ILE A 336 15.59 3.34 -14.34
CA ILE A 336 15.08 4.51 -13.61
C ILE A 336 16.25 5.43 -13.23
N GLY A 337 16.05 6.74 -13.35
CA GLY A 337 17.03 7.73 -12.93
C GLY A 337 17.20 7.75 -11.40
N ILE A 338 18.43 7.95 -10.93
CA ILE A 338 18.74 8.05 -9.49
C ILE A 338 17.95 9.16 -8.79
N GLU A 339 17.66 10.25 -9.49
CA GLU A 339 16.86 11.36 -8.96
C GLU A 339 15.43 10.90 -8.66
N ASP A 340 14.78 10.20 -9.59
CA ASP A 340 13.42 9.70 -9.41
C ASP A 340 13.33 8.66 -8.29
N TRP A 341 14.35 7.82 -8.15
CA TRP A 341 14.47 6.89 -7.03
C TRP A 341 14.60 7.62 -5.70
N TRP A 342 15.55 8.56 -5.59
CA TRP A 342 15.75 9.32 -4.36
C TRP A 342 14.49 10.09 -3.95
N ARG A 343 13.76 10.65 -4.91
CA ARG A 343 12.52 11.38 -4.62
C ARG A 343 11.38 10.48 -4.19
N ASN A 344 11.33 9.26 -4.72
CA ASN A 344 10.41 8.24 -4.23
C ASN A 344 10.68 7.94 -2.75
N GLU A 345 11.95 7.79 -2.36
CA GLU A 345 12.34 7.60 -0.95
C GLU A 345 11.98 8.81 -0.08
N GLN A 346 12.25 10.03 -0.54
CA GLN A 346 11.83 11.26 0.15
C GLN A 346 10.32 11.32 0.34
N PHE A 347 9.55 11.01 -0.71
CA PHE A 347 8.10 11.02 -0.66
C PHE A 347 7.55 9.89 0.23
N TRP A 348 8.20 8.72 0.26
CA TRP A 348 7.88 7.65 1.21
C TRP A 348 8.06 8.10 2.66
N VAL A 349 9.18 8.77 2.99
CA VAL A 349 9.38 9.34 4.33
C VAL A 349 8.30 10.37 4.65
N ILE A 350 8.03 11.31 3.74
CA ILE A 350 7.01 12.35 3.93
C ILE A 350 5.63 11.72 4.16
N GLY A 351 5.22 10.76 3.31
CA GLY A 351 3.95 10.05 3.46
C GLY A 351 3.88 9.24 4.76
N GLY A 352 4.99 8.60 5.15
CA GLY A 352 5.16 7.86 6.38
C GLY A 352 4.94 8.72 7.62
N VAL A 353 5.63 9.85 7.72
CA VAL A 353 5.48 10.75 8.88
C VAL A 353 4.17 11.55 8.88
N SER A 354 3.38 11.52 7.80
CA SER A 354 2.12 12.26 7.68
C SER A 354 0.91 11.35 7.45
N ALA A 355 0.54 11.13 6.18
CA ALA A 355 -0.65 10.44 5.75
C ALA A 355 -0.78 9.03 6.32
N HIS A 356 0.31 8.25 6.33
CA HIS A 356 0.28 6.89 6.86
C HIS A 356 0.03 6.87 8.37
N LEU A 357 0.68 7.79 9.11
CA LEU A 357 0.49 7.91 10.55
C LEU A 357 -0.97 8.22 10.89
N PHE A 358 -1.56 9.21 10.21
CA PHE A 358 -2.98 9.55 10.39
C PHE A 358 -3.91 8.39 10.01
N ALA A 359 -3.67 7.71 8.89
CA ALA A 359 -4.47 6.57 8.46
C ALA A 359 -4.45 5.43 9.48
N VAL A 360 -3.29 5.12 10.07
CA VAL A 360 -3.16 4.06 11.08
C VAL A 360 -3.97 4.41 12.32
N PHE A 361 -3.85 5.63 12.84
CA PHE A 361 -4.65 6.05 14.00
C PHE A 361 -6.14 6.08 13.71
N GLN A 362 -6.55 6.58 12.54
CA GLN A 362 -7.95 6.58 12.12
C GLN A 362 -8.50 5.16 11.97
N GLY A 363 -7.76 4.24 11.36
CA GLY A 363 -8.17 2.85 11.20
C GLY A 363 -8.30 2.11 12.54
N ILE A 364 -7.38 2.33 13.48
CA ILE A 364 -7.47 1.77 14.84
C ILE A 364 -8.69 2.34 15.57
N LEU A 365 -8.92 3.66 15.50
CA LEU A 365 -10.09 4.30 16.10
C LEU A 365 -11.40 3.76 15.51
N LYS A 366 -11.47 3.61 14.18
CA LYS A 366 -12.62 3.03 13.49
C LYS A 366 -12.91 1.60 13.96
N MET A 367 -11.87 0.77 14.11
CA MET A 367 -12.03 -0.60 14.60
C MET A 367 -12.50 -0.69 16.05
N ILE A 368 -12.01 0.19 16.93
CA ILE A 368 -12.39 0.19 18.35
C ILE A 368 -13.77 0.80 18.57
N ALA A 369 -14.11 1.87 17.84
CA ALA A 369 -15.31 2.65 18.07
C ALA A 369 -16.50 2.26 17.17
N GLY A 370 -16.29 1.47 16.10
CA GLY A 370 -17.32 1.13 15.13
C GLY A 370 -17.89 2.35 14.38
N LEU A 371 -17.19 3.49 14.39
CA LEU A 371 -17.64 4.73 13.78
C LEU A 371 -17.23 4.78 12.31
N ASP A 372 -18.22 4.90 11.41
CA ASP A 372 -17.97 5.16 9.99
C ASP A 372 -17.41 6.57 9.81
N THR A 373 -16.16 6.65 9.39
CA THR A 373 -15.52 7.91 9.03
C THR A 373 -16.11 8.40 7.70
N ASN A 374 -16.91 9.48 7.75
CA ASN A 374 -17.45 10.12 6.56
C ASN A 374 -16.32 10.63 5.64
N PHE A 375 -16.41 10.23 4.37
CA PHE A 375 -15.41 10.43 3.34
C PHE A 375 -15.58 11.77 2.62
N THR A 376 -14.49 12.51 2.44
CA THR A 376 -14.45 13.64 1.48
C THR A 376 -13.73 13.20 0.20
N VAL A 377 -14.49 13.14 -0.90
CA VAL A 377 -13.95 12.79 -2.23
C VAL A 377 -12.94 13.85 -2.64
N THR A 378 -11.74 13.43 -3.08
CA THR A 378 -10.77 14.36 -3.68
C THR A 378 -11.30 14.83 -5.02
N ALA A 379 -11.67 16.11 -5.15
CA ALA A 379 -12.11 16.67 -6.42
C ALA A 379 -10.95 16.60 -7.44
N LYS A 380 -11.22 16.07 -8.63
CA LYS A 380 -10.32 16.23 -9.77
C LYS A 380 -10.58 17.63 -10.34
N ALA A 381 -9.66 18.57 -10.12
CA ALA A 381 -9.77 19.89 -10.71
C ALA A 381 -9.70 19.77 -12.24
N THR A 382 -10.72 20.30 -12.91
CA THR A 382 -10.77 20.54 -14.35
C THR A 382 -10.80 22.05 -14.55
N ASP A 383 -9.64 22.71 -14.47
CA ASP A 383 -9.53 24.09 -14.93
C ASP A 383 -8.13 24.32 -15.52
N ASP A 384 -8.11 24.57 -16.83
CA ASP A 384 -6.94 24.83 -17.66
C ASP A 384 -6.39 26.25 -17.43
N THR A 385 -6.02 26.57 -16.18
CA THR A 385 -5.27 27.80 -15.86
C THR A 385 -3.85 27.47 -15.38
N GLU A 386 -2.99 27.27 -16.39
CA GLU A 386 -1.57 27.65 -16.41
C GLU A 386 -0.85 27.76 -15.06
N PHE A 387 -0.34 26.63 -14.53
CA PHE A 387 0.73 26.49 -13.52
C PHE A 387 0.65 27.29 -12.19
N GLY A 388 -0.33 28.17 -11.98
CA GLY A 388 -0.48 29.02 -10.80
C GLY A 388 -0.94 28.25 -9.57
N GLU A 389 -1.79 27.24 -9.75
CA GLU A 389 -2.27 26.38 -8.66
C GLU A 389 -1.25 25.34 -8.19
N LEU A 390 -0.19 25.10 -8.97
CA LEU A 390 0.90 24.15 -8.66
C LEU A 390 1.72 24.56 -7.42
N TYR A 391 1.57 25.82 -7.01
CA TYR A 391 2.30 26.44 -5.91
C TYR A 391 1.41 26.94 -4.77
N LEU A 392 0.08 26.76 -4.85
CA LEU A 392 -0.83 27.09 -3.75
C LEU A 392 -0.70 26.05 -2.65
N PHE A 393 -0.06 26.44 -1.56
CA PHE A 393 0.05 25.62 -0.37
C PHE A 393 -1.28 25.67 0.40
N LYS A 394 -1.97 24.53 0.49
CA LYS A 394 -3.16 24.35 1.33
C LYS A 394 -2.73 23.74 2.67
N TRP A 395 -2.88 24.49 3.76
CA TRP A 395 -2.57 23.98 5.10
C TRP A 395 -3.61 22.94 5.52
N THR A 396 -3.15 21.74 5.89
CA THR A 396 -4.01 20.67 6.42
C THR A 396 -3.39 20.04 7.66
N THR A 397 -4.20 19.39 8.49
CA THR A 397 -3.76 18.74 9.73
C THR A 397 -2.72 17.63 9.49
N VAL A 398 -2.76 17.01 8.32
CA VAL A 398 -1.79 15.99 7.86
C VAL A 398 -0.36 16.54 7.78
N LEU A 399 -0.19 17.87 7.67
CA LEU A 399 1.13 18.51 7.58
C LEU A 399 1.77 18.80 8.95
N ILE A 400 1.00 18.71 10.04
CA ILE A 400 1.48 19.02 11.39
C ILE A 400 2.69 18.13 11.77
N PRO A 401 2.63 16.78 11.71
CA PRO A 401 3.75 15.98 12.16
C PRO A 401 5.05 16.18 11.36
N PRO A 402 5.05 16.25 10.01
CA PRO A 402 6.25 16.60 9.24
C PRO A 402 6.85 17.95 9.64
N THR A 403 6.02 18.98 9.86
CA THR A 403 6.51 20.29 10.30
C THR A 403 7.15 20.21 11.68
N SER A 404 6.53 19.52 12.63
CA SER A 404 7.06 19.35 13.98
C SER A 404 8.38 18.59 13.99
N ILE A 405 8.49 17.49 13.24
CA ILE A 405 9.74 16.69 13.14
C ILE A 405 10.86 17.51 12.51
N LEU A 406 10.55 18.31 11.48
CA LEU A 406 11.52 19.17 10.81
C LEU A 406 12.05 20.25 11.76
N VAL A 407 11.15 20.96 12.44
CA VAL A 407 11.52 22.00 13.42
C VAL A 407 12.32 21.39 14.56
N LEU A 408 11.89 20.24 15.09
CA LEU A 408 12.58 19.53 16.17
C LEU A 408 14.02 19.16 15.79
N ASN A 409 14.24 18.62 14.58
CA ASN A 409 15.58 18.31 14.10
C ASN A 409 16.43 19.56 13.84
N LEU A 410 15.86 20.64 13.30
CA LEU A 410 16.59 21.90 13.11
C LEU A 410 17.04 22.51 14.44
N VAL A 411 16.14 22.56 15.42
CA VAL A 411 16.45 23.03 16.78
C VAL A 411 17.48 22.13 17.45
N GLY A 412 17.33 20.81 17.32
CA GLY A 412 18.29 19.83 17.85
C GLY A 412 19.70 20.03 17.28
N VAL A 413 19.82 20.26 15.96
CA VAL A 413 21.11 20.53 15.33
C VAL A 413 21.75 21.80 15.88
N VAL A 414 21.00 22.91 15.93
CA VAL A 414 21.51 24.19 16.45
C VAL A 414 21.95 24.07 17.92
N ALA A 415 21.11 23.45 18.76
CA ALA A 415 21.41 23.23 20.16
C ALA A 415 22.63 22.30 20.37
N GLY A 416 22.72 21.22 19.59
CA GLY A 416 23.84 20.29 19.65
C GLY A 416 25.17 20.92 19.25
N PHE A 417 25.17 21.75 18.20
CA PHE A 417 26.36 22.55 17.82
C PHE A 417 26.74 23.56 18.92
N SER A 418 25.76 24.28 19.47
CA SER A 418 26.02 25.26 20.54
C SER A 418 26.60 24.60 21.80
N ALA A 419 26.09 23.43 22.20
CA ALA A 419 26.60 22.67 23.33
C ALA A 419 28.05 22.18 23.09
N ALA A 420 28.32 21.58 21.93
CA ALA A 420 29.65 21.07 21.60
C ALA A 420 30.73 22.17 21.53
N LEU A 421 30.36 23.38 21.11
CA LEU A 421 31.26 24.54 21.12
C LEU A 421 31.69 24.96 22.53
N ASN A 422 30.89 24.65 23.56
CA ASN A 422 31.19 24.99 24.95
C ASN A 422 31.85 23.83 25.73
N SER A 423 31.66 22.58 25.29
CA SER A 423 32.19 21.37 25.97
C SER A 423 33.59 20.93 25.52
N GLY A 424 34.26 21.68 24.63
CA GLY A 424 35.60 21.36 24.15
C GLY A 424 35.66 20.28 23.05
N TYR A 425 36.87 20.01 22.54
CA TYR A 425 37.10 19.19 21.34
C TYR A 425 36.67 17.72 21.47
N GLU A 426 36.59 17.16 22.68
CA GLU A 426 36.22 15.76 22.91
C GLU A 426 34.76 15.44 22.51
N SER A 427 33.90 16.46 22.44
CA SER A 427 32.49 16.31 22.07
C SER A 427 32.23 16.20 20.56
N TRP A 428 33.23 16.48 19.72
CA TRP A 428 33.06 16.62 18.26
C TRP A 428 32.85 15.30 17.52
N GLY A 429 33.51 14.22 17.97
CA GLY A 429 33.33 12.89 17.38
C GLY A 429 31.86 12.39 17.51
N PRO A 430 31.32 12.32 18.74
CA PRO A 430 29.91 11.98 18.96
C PRO A 430 28.92 12.94 18.29
N LEU A 431 29.26 14.24 18.22
CA LEU A 431 28.43 15.23 17.54
C LEU A 431 28.24 14.89 16.05
N PHE A 432 29.33 14.50 15.36
CA PHE A 432 29.26 14.20 13.93
C PHE A 432 28.24 13.11 13.61
N GLY A 433 28.23 12.01 14.37
CA GLY A 433 27.26 10.94 14.19
C GLY A 433 25.81 11.40 14.41
N LYS A 434 25.56 12.19 15.46
CA LYS A 434 24.22 12.72 15.77
C LYS A 434 23.72 13.68 14.68
N VAL A 435 24.58 14.60 14.24
CA VAL A 435 24.28 15.57 13.18
C VAL A 435 24.06 14.84 11.85
N PHE A 436 24.83 13.80 11.55
CA PHE A 436 24.65 13.00 10.33
C PHE A 436 23.23 12.42 10.22
N PHE A 437 22.73 11.80 11.29
CA PHE A 437 21.36 11.26 11.30
C PHE A 437 20.29 12.36 11.24
N ALA A 438 20.49 13.49 11.93
CA ALA A 438 19.55 14.62 11.84
C ALA A 438 19.52 15.22 10.42
N MET A 439 20.68 15.33 9.76
CA MET A 439 20.79 15.79 8.37
C MET A 439 20.12 14.83 7.40
N TRP A 440 20.21 13.51 7.62
CA TRP A 440 19.45 12.54 6.83
C TRP A 440 17.94 12.82 6.90
N VAL A 441 17.38 13.07 8.10
CA VAL A 441 15.95 13.41 8.27
C VAL A 441 15.60 14.72 7.55
N ILE A 442 16.39 15.78 7.76
CA ILE A 442 16.16 17.10 7.16
C ILE A 442 16.23 17.02 5.63
N MET A 443 17.17 16.25 5.07
CA MET A 443 17.30 16.04 3.62
C MET A 443 16.08 15.30 3.04
N HIS A 444 15.51 14.33 3.75
CA HIS A 444 14.32 13.63 3.28
C HIS A 444 13.07 14.51 3.33
N LEU A 445 12.96 15.39 4.33
CA LEU A 445 11.86 16.36 4.46
C LEU A 445 12.09 17.66 3.68
N TYR A 446 13.21 17.80 2.97
CA TYR A 446 13.52 19.03 2.22
C TYR A 446 12.53 19.35 1.07
N PRO A 447 12.05 18.38 0.26
CA PRO A 447 11.02 18.66 -0.73
C PRO A 447 9.72 19.18 -0.11
N PHE A 448 9.38 18.67 1.09
CA PHE A 448 8.26 19.16 1.89
C PHE A 448 8.47 20.62 2.33
N LEU A 449 9.66 20.95 2.85
CA LEU A 449 10.02 22.34 3.20
C LEU A 449 9.94 23.27 1.99
N LYS A 450 10.46 22.86 0.83
CA LYS A 450 10.30 23.60 -0.44
C LYS A 450 8.83 23.75 -0.84
N GLY A 451 8.00 22.75 -0.54
CA GLY A 451 6.55 22.78 -0.74
C GLY A 451 5.88 23.87 0.08
N LEU A 452 6.18 23.92 1.38
CA LEU A 452 5.70 24.93 2.32
C LEU A 452 6.11 26.36 1.93
N MET A 453 7.33 26.53 1.43
CA MET A 453 7.87 27.84 1.08
C MET A 453 7.28 28.45 -0.21
N GLY A 454 6.46 27.70 -0.95
CA GLY A 454 5.87 28.14 -2.22
C GLY A 454 6.93 28.57 -3.25
N ARG A 455 6.50 29.06 -4.41
CA ARG A 455 7.41 29.67 -5.37
C ARG A 455 6.86 31.01 -5.81
N GLN A 456 7.12 32.05 -5.02
CA GLN A 456 7.07 33.44 -5.48
C GLN A 456 7.83 34.37 -4.53
N ASN A 457 9.13 34.13 -4.37
CA ASN A 457 10.19 35.16 -4.41
C ASN A 457 11.54 34.55 -3.96
N ARG A 458 12.67 35.17 -4.33
CA ARG A 458 13.99 34.89 -3.73
C ARG A 458 14.03 35.23 -2.22
N THR A 459 13.12 36.09 -1.79
CA THR A 459 13.03 36.71 -0.48
C THR A 459 12.72 35.75 0.69
N PRO A 460 11.82 34.74 0.61
CA PRO A 460 11.56 33.82 1.70
C PRO A 460 12.76 32.92 2.01
N THR A 461 13.50 32.48 0.99
CA THR A 461 14.72 31.67 1.19
C THR A 461 15.82 32.48 1.86
N ILE A 462 16.01 33.74 1.44
CA ILE A 462 16.96 34.66 2.06
C ILE A 462 16.56 34.96 3.51
N VAL A 463 15.28 35.25 3.77
CA VAL A 463 14.76 35.51 5.12
C VAL A 463 14.93 34.29 6.02
N VAL A 464 14.66 33.07 5.53
CA VAL A 464 14.87 31.84 6.30
C VAL A 464 16.36 31.61 6.59
N LEU A 465 17.24 31.84 5.61
CA LEU A 465 18.69 31.77 5.84
C LEU A 465 19.14 32.76 6.92
N TRP A 466 18.66 34.01 6.85
CA TRP A 466 18.93 35.03 7.86
C TRP A 466 18.31 34.68 9.22
N SER A 467 17.10 34.12 9.28
CA SER A 467 16.47 33.72 10.53
C SER A 467 17.18 32.53 11.16
N VAL A 468 17.67 31.57 10.37
CA VAL A 468 18.50 30.45 10.86
C VAL A 468 19.83 30.97 11.39
N LEU A 469 20.46 31.92 10.68
CA LEU A 469 21.71 32.54 11.12
C LEU A 469 21.50 33.34 12.41
N LEU A 470 20.47 34.17 12.49
CA LEU A 470 20.09 34.91 13.69
C LEU A 470 19.76 33.97 14.85
N ALA A 471 18.96 32.93 14.64
CA ALA A 471 18.63 31.94 15.67
C ALA A 471 19.88 31.21 16.18
N SER A 472 20.84 30.92 15.30
CA SER A 472 22.13 30.34 15.67
C SER A 472 22.95 31.30 16.54
N VAL A 473 23.01 32.58 16.17
CA VAL A 473 23.67 33.62 16.96
C VAL A 473 22.99 33.81 18.32
N PHE A 474 21.66 33.86 18.37
CA PHE A 474 20.90 33.95 19.62
C PHE A 474 21.12 32.74 20.52
N SER A 475 21.15 31.52 19.95
CA SER A 475 21.43 30.31 20.73
C SER A 475 22.86 30.31 21.29
N LEU A 476 23.84 30.78 20.51
CA LEU A 476 25.22 30.94 20.97
C LEU A 476 25.34 31.98 22.08
N LEU A 477 24.71 33.14 21.91
CA LEU A 477 24.66 34.20 22.92
C LEU A 477 23.98 33.72 24.20
N TRP A 478 22.85 33.02 24.07
CA TRP A 478 22.14 32.46 25.22
C TRP A 478 23.04 31.52 26.01
N VAL A 479 23.67 30.53 25.38
CA VAL A 479 24.53 29.58 26.11
C VAL A 479 25.76 30.27 26.73
N LYS A 480 26.26 31.37 26.16
CA LYS A 480 27.35 32.16 26.74
C LYS A 480 26.92 33.05 27.91
N ILE A 481 25.67 33.52 27.92
CA ILE A 481 25.14 34.45 28.92
C ILE A 481 24.44 33.69 30.06
N ASP A 482 23.88 32.51 29.78
CA ASP A 482 23.05 31.73 30.70
C ASP A 482 23.85 31.37 31.98
N PRO A 483 23.53 31.99 33.13
CA PRO A 483 24.25 31.78 34.37
C PRO A 483 24.04 30.37 34.95
N PHE A 484 23.08 29.59 34.43
CA PHE A 484 22.72 28.28 34.95
C PHE A 484 23.52 27.12 34.33
N VAL A 485 24.27 27.34 33.24
CA VAL A 485 25.10 26.30 32.59
C VAL A 485 26.55 26.28 33.11
N GLY A 486 27.01 27.36 33.74
CA GLY A 486 28.39 27.52 34.22
C GLY A 486 28.67 27.14 35.68
N GLY A 487 27.72 26.53 36.40
CA GLY A 487 27.80 26.32 37.84
C GLY A 487 27.77 24.86 38.29
N THR A 488 28.81 24.07 38.01
CA THR A 488 29.10 22.85 38.76
C THR A 488 30.35 23.05 39.62
N GLU A 489 30.08 23.39 40.88
CA GLU A 489 30.88 23.24 42.09
C GLU A 489 32.36 22.82 41.94
N THR A 490 33.25 23.79 41.98
CA THR A 490 34.57 23.60 42.61
C THR A 490 34.39 23.54 44.12
N VAL A 491 34.13 22.35 44.67
CA VAL A 491 34.32 22.11 46.10
C VAL A 491 35.82 22.12 46.35
N ASN A 492 36.32 23.22 46.95
CA ASN A 492 37.66 23.34 47.48
C ASN A 492 37.93 22.23 48.52
N THR A 493 38.57 21.14 48.10
CA THR A 493 39.26 20.24 49.03
C THR A 493 40.59 20.87 49.41
N ASN A 494 40.57 21.78 50.38
CA ASN A 494 41.76 22.13 51.15
C ASN A 494 41.35 22.46 52.59
N ASN A 495 42.01 21.75 53.51
CA ASN A 495 42.02 21.89 54.97
C ASN A 495 40.85 21.29 55.75
N CYS A 496 41.02 20.02 56.15
CA CYS A 496 40.79 19.61 57.54
C CYS A 496 41.61 18.34 57.84
N ASN A 497 42.89 18.55 58.15
CA ASN A 497 43.69 17.57 58.87
C ASN A 497 43.48 17.78 60.38
N THR A 498 43.37 16.66 61.12
CA THR A 498 43.43 16.50 62.59
C THR A 498 42.23 17.07 63.36
N ILE A 499 41.55 16.29 64.22
CA ILE A 499 42.00 15.93 65.57
C ILE A 499 41.51 14.54 66.01
N ILE A 500 42.37 13.94 66.82
CA ILE A 500 42.38 12.68 67.55
C ILE A 500 41.24 12.55 68.59
N CYS A 501 40.60 11.38 68.61
CA CYS A 501 40.20 10.51 69.74
C CYS A 501 38.88 9.79 69.44
#